data_AF-A0A1I6CP91-F1
#
_entry.id   AF-A0A1I6CP91-F1
#
_cell.length_a   1.000
_cell.length_b   1.000
_cell.length_c   1.000
_cell.angle_alpha   90.00
_cell.angle_beta   90.00
_cell.angle_gamma   90.00
#
_symmetry.space_group_name_H-M   'P 1'
#
loop_
_entity.id
_entity.type
_entity.pdbx_description
1 polymer ?
#
loop_
_entity_poly.entity_id
_entity_poly.type
_entity_poly.pdbx_seq_one_letter_code
_entity_poly.pdbx_strand_id
1 'polypeptide(L)'
;MEKNVVKHVLADVFLITHNAKGERDTMALYELLRRSYRSRQMDWHEECLQMAWEQYRYWLLSSSAGPAGYGQQRKGRTRKKTRELSYPIRLEKRGRNEWEFAWPSEVLSLMSKFDLGCEHLEAGNINKARFIFNSILKECPYFIDALNHLAVIEWDVGNLAGAHGFYLQAYEIGRSVLPPHFRGKLPWGWVDNRPFLRTLHGLALVKLRQGDSRAAKELLEWVIKLDPDDHMGVRTILEDIRKGTVPQDE
;
A
#
# COMPACT_ATOMS: atom_id res chain seq x y z
N MET A 1 25.43 -10.39 1.86
CA MET A 1 24.07 -10.95 2.02
C MET A 1 23.59 -10.82 3.47
N GLU A 2 24.46 -11.01 4.46
CA GLU A 2 24.13 -11.05 5.91
C GLU A 2 23.62 -9.73 6.54
N LYS A 3 24.02 -8.54 6.08
CA LYS A 3 23.62 -7.26 6.71
C LYS A 3 22.12 -6.94 6.64
N ASN A 4 21.40 -7.47 5.64
CA ASN A 4 19.95 -7.26 5.51
C ASN A 4 19.17 -8.25 6.37
N VAL A 5 19.66 -9.48 6.47
CA VAL A 5 19.13 -10.56 7.30
C VAL A 5 19.13 -10.15 8.77
N VAL A 6 20.26 -9.62 9.26
CA VAL A 6 20.40 -9.08 10.63
C VAL A 6 19.41 -7.95 10.91
N LYS A 7 19.13 -7.07 9.94
CA LYS A 7 18.18 -5.96 10.11
C LYS A 7 16.73 -6.42 10.20
N HIS A 8 16.34 -7.43 9.42
CA HIS A 8 15.00 -8.01 9.49
C HIS A 8 14.77 -8.69 10.83
N VAL A 9 15.72 -9.52 11.24
CA VAL A 9 15.70 -10.18 12.55
C VAL A 9 15.65 -9.15 13.69
N LEU A 10 16.46 -8.08 13.63
CA LEU A 10 16.41 -7.01 14.63
C LEU A 10 15.07 -6.27 14.67
N ALA A 11 14.45 -6.01 13.52
CA ALA A 11 13.15 -5.36 13.47
C ALA A 11 12.04 -6.24 14.07
N ASP A 12 12.07 -7.53 13.77
CA ASP A 12 11.11 -8.50 14.30
C ASP A 12 11.32 -8.72 15.82
N VAL A 13 12.56 -8.71 16.28
CA VAL A 13 12.92 -8.72 17.70
C VAL A 13 12.49 -7.44 18.42
N PHE A 14 12.66 -6.26 17.82
CA PHE A 14 12.20 -4.99 18.38
C PHE A 14 10.67 -4.93 18.47
N LEU A 15 9.97 -5.47 17.48
CA LEU A 15 8.51 -5.54 17.47
C LEU A 15 7.97 -6.34 18.65
N ILE A 16 8.59 -7.49 18.94
CA ILE A 16 8.27 -8.33 20.09
C ILE A 16 8.60 -7.59 21.39
N THR A 17 9.82 -7.05 21.52
CA THR A 17 10.32 -6.56 22.81
C THR A 17 9.85 -5.17 23.24
N HIS A 18 9.45 -4.29 22.31
CA HIS A 18 9.17 -2.88 22.62
C HIS A 18 7.78 -2.38 22.24
N ASN A 19 7.01 -3.11 21.40
CA ASN A 19 5.76 -2.61 20.84
C ASN A 19 4.50 -3.38 21.29
N ALA A 20 4.66 -4.49 22.00
CA ALA A 20 3.55 -5.30 22.49
C ALA A 20 2.97 -4.74 23.81
N LYS A 21 1.63 -4.74 23.95
CA LYS A 21 0.91 -4.15 25.10
C LYS A 21 0.89 -5.04 26.36
N GLY A 22 1.74 -6.06 26.42
CA GLY A 22 1.83 -7.00 27.54
C GLY A 22 2.38 -8.37 27.13
N GLU A 23 2.71 -9.20 28.14
CA GLU A 23 3.40 -10.49 27.95
C GLU A 23 2.65 -11.46 27.02
N ARG A 24 1.30 -11.49 27.09
CA ARG A 24 0.46 -12.36 26.25
C ARG A 24 0.50 -11.99 24.77
N ASP A 25 0.41 -10.70 24.45
CA ASP A 25 0.50 -10.20 23.07
C ASP A 25 1.90 -10.43 22.50
N THR A 26 2.92 -10.28 23.35
CA THR A 26 4.32 -10.51 23.02
C THR A 26 4.57 -11.98 22.67
N MET A 27 4.00 -12.90 23.46
CA MET A 27 4.06 -14.35 23.22
C MET A 27 3.35 -14.74 21.92
N ALA A 28 2.18 -14.17 21.64
CA ALA A 28 1.43 -14.47 20.43
C ALA A 28 2.20 -14.06 19.16
N LEU A 29 2.84 -12.89 19.18
CA LEU A 29 3.68 -12.40 18.08
C LEU A 29 4.95 -13.25 17.89
N TYR A 30 5.60 -13.65 18.98
CA TYR A 30 6.75 -14.55 18.94
C TYR A 30 6.41 -15.90 18.28
N GLU A 31 5.33 -16.55 18.73
CA GLU A 31 4.90 -17.83 18.18
C GLU A 31 4.51 -17.74 16.69
N LEU A 32 3.88 -16.64 16.28
CA LEU A 32 3.53 -16.38 14.89
C LEU A 32 4.77 -16.28 14.00
N LEU A 33 5.76 -15.47 14.41
CA LEU A 33 7.01 -15.29 13.68
C LEU A 33 7.82 -16.58 13.61
N ARG A 34 7.91 -17.32 14.72
CA ARG A 34 8.59 -18.62 14.79
C ARG A 34 8.00 -19.63 13.82
N ARG A 35 6.67 -19.73 13.75
CA ARG A 35 5.96 -20.61 12.78
C ARG A 35 6.22 -20.18 11.34
N SER A 36 6.22 -18.86 11.08
CA SER A 36 6.52 -18.32 9.75
C SER A 36 7.93 -18.70 9.28
N TYR A 37 8.96 -18.52 10.14
CA TYR A 37 10.34 -18.87 9.80
C TYR A 37 10.55 -20.37 9.59
N ARG A 38 9.93 -21.23 10.41
CA ARG A 38 9.95 -22.69 10.21
C ARG A 38 9.38 -23.12 8.87
N SER A 39 8.24 -22.56 8.48
CA SER A 39 7.59 -22.89 7.21
C SER A 39 8.44 -22.55 5.99
N ARG A 40 9.38 -21.61 6.15
CA ARG A 40 10.29 -21.13 5.10
C ARG A 40 11.71 -21.69 5.23
N GLN A 41 11.93 -22.65 6.14
CA GLN A 41 13.25 -23.25 6.41
C GLN A 41 14.33 -22.19 6.70
N MET A 42 13.96 -21.16 7.46
CA MET A 42 14.84 -20.03 7.81
C MET A 42 15.51 -20.26 9.17
N ASP A 43 16.23 -21.37 9.33
CA ASP A 43 16.71 -21.88 10.63
C ASP A 43 17.49 -20.83 11.43
N TRP A 44 18.37 -20.07 10.78
CA TRP A 44 19.14 -19.00 11.41
C TRP A 44 18.28 -17.83 11.96
N HIS A 45 17.15 -17.53 11.30
CA HIS A 45 16.22 -16.50 11.78
C HIS A 45 15.41 -16.99 12.97
N GLU A 46 15.07 -18.28 12.98
CA GLU A 46 14.42 -18.91 14.11
C GLU A 46 15.32 -18.90 15.35
N GLU A 47 16.61 -19.27 15.21
CA GLU A 47 17.57 -19.23 16.31
C GLU A 47 17.73 -17.83 16.90
N CYS A 48 17.89 -16.80 16.06
CA CYS A 48 18.01 -15.43 16.52
C CYS A 48 16.72 -14.93 17.22
N LEU A 49 15.55 -15.30 16.70
CA LEU A 49 14.26 -14.98 17.31
C LEU A 49 14.11 -15.64 18.68
N GLN A 50 14.54 -16.90 18.81
CA GLN A 50 14.52 -17.64 20.06
C GLN A 50 15.44 -17.02 21.11
N MET A 51 16.67 -16.66 20.74
CA MET A 51 17.61 -15.99 21.66
C MET A 51 17.08 -14.66 22.19
N ALA A 52 16.46 -13.87 21.30
CA ALA A 52 15.84 -12.60 21.69
C ALA A 52 14.64 -12.80 22.63
N TRP A 53 13.84 -13.83 22.40
CA TRP A 53 12.72 -14.21 23.27
C TRP A 53 13.18 -14.65 24.65
N GLU A 54 14.25 -15.44 24.74
CA GLU A 54 14.86 -15.84 26.01
C GLU A 54 15.39 -14.63 26.79
N GLN A 55 16.07 -13.70 26.11
CA GLN A 55 16.55 -12.44 26.71
C GLN A 55 15.40 -11.57 27.24
N TYR A 56 14.29 -11.48 26.50
CA TYR A 56 13.10 -10.75 26.92
C TYR A 56 12.43 -11.38 28.14
N ARG A 57 12.29 -12.71 28.15
CA ARG A 57 11.76 -13.45 29.32
C ARG A 57 12.65 -13.30 30.54
N TYR A 58 13.98 -13.33 30.36
CA TYR A 58 14.92 -13.04 31.42
C TYR A 58 14.70 -11.63 31.98
N TRP A 59 14.54 -10.62 31.12
CA TRP A 59 14.27 -9.24 31.51
C TRP A 59 12.93 -9.10 32.27
N LEU A 60 11.86 -9.77 31.84
CA LEU A 60 10.58 -9.78 32.56
C LEU A 60 10.68 -10.43 33.95
N LEU A 61 11.41 -11.55 34.05
CA LEU A 61 11.63 -12.26 35.32
C LEU A 61 12.54 -11.48 36.28
N SER A 62 13.43 -10.63 35.75
CA SER A 62 14.33 -9.77 36.54
C SER A 62 13.79 -8.35 36.77
N SER A 63 12.75 -7.92 36.06
CA SER A 63 12.08 -6.61 36.22
C SER A 63 10.92 -6.63 37.22
N SER A 64 11.16 -7.17 38.41
CA SER A 64 10.37 -6.85 39.61
C SER A 64 10.69 -5.45 40.18
N ALA A 65 11.27 -4.56 39.38
CA ALA A 65 11.41 -3.13 39.66
C ALA A 65 11.04 -2.34 38.39
N GLY A 66 9.90 -1.65 38.41
CA GLY A 66 9.25 -1.03 37.23
C GLY A 66 9.98 0.21 36.66
N PRO A 67 9.54 0.76 35.52
CA PRO A 67 10.23 1.89 34.92
C PRO A 67 9.67 3.25 35.37
N ALA A 68 10.63 4.12 35.67
CA ALA A 68 10.52 5.51 36.07
C ALA A 68 9.79 6.41 35.06
N GLY A 69 9.10 7.42 35.61
CA GLY A 69 8.32 8.40 34.87
C GLY A 69 9.14 9.31 33.96
N TYR A 70 8.54 9.66 32.82
CA TYR A 70 9.10 10.63 31.88
C TYR A 70 8.34 11.96 31.96
N GLY A 71 9.12 13.03 32.16
CA GLY A 71 8.68 14.39 32.42
C GLY A 71 8.04 15.10 31.23
N GLN A 72 7.15 16.03 31.58
CA GLN A 72 6.47 16.96 30.68
C GLN A 72 7.47 17.87 29.94
N GLN A 73 7.31 18.01 28.63
CA GLN A 73 7.87 19.13 27.88
C GLN A 73 6.76 20.02 27.27
N ARG A 74 7.09 21.31 27.28
CA ARG A 74 6.22 22.49 27.19
C ARG A 74 5.59 22.71 25.81
N LYS A 75 4.38 23.28 25.81
CA LYS A 75 3.62 23.73 24.63
C LYS A 75 4.33 24.90 23.93
N GLY A 76 4.86 24.63 22.73
CA GLY A 76 5.28 25.63 21.75
C GLY A 76 4.22 25.87 20.69
N ARG A 77 4.05 27.13 20.26
CA ARG A 77 3.03 27.66 19.35
C ARG A 77 2.76 26.80 18.11
N THR A 78 1.47 26.53 17.88
CA THR A 78 0.90 25.82 16.73
C THR A 78 1.12 26.58 15.42
N ARG A 79 2.15 26.18 14.67
CA ARG A 79 2.16 26.36 13.21
C ARG A 79 1.23 25.28 12.66
N LYS A 80 0.21 25.64 11.86
CA LYS A 80 -0.73 24.67 11.23
C LYS A 80 0.10 23.60 10.51
N LYS A 81 0.22 22.43 11.13
CA LYS A 81 0.86 21.25 10.56
C LYS A 81 -0.14 20.73 9.52
N THR A 82 0.25 20.77 8.24
CA THR A 82 -0.41 20.00 7.18
C THR A 82 -0.64 18.60 7.75
N ARG A 83 -1.89 18.10 7.77
CA ARG A 83 -2.18 16.76 8.27
C ARG A 83 -1.38 15.78 7.39
N GLU A 84 -0.25 15.29 7.90
CA GLU A 84 0.43 14.14 7.31
C GLU A 84 -0.53 12.96 7.47
N LEU A 85 -1.26 12.65 6.40
CA LEU A 85 -2.01 11.41 6.27
C LEU A 85 -0.96 10.30 6.14
N SER A 86 -0.47 9.81 7.27
CA SER A 86 0.48 8.70 7.32
C SER A 86 -0.29 7.39 7.27
N TYR A 87 -0.51 6.88 6.06
CA TYR A 87 -1.05 5.53 5.88
C TYR A 87 0.03 4.49 6.22
N PRO A 88 -0.33 3.33 6.81
CA PRO A 88 0.65 2.30 7.19
C PRO A 88 1.17 1.47 6.00
N ILE A 89 1.08 2.00 4.78
CA ILE A 89 1.58 1.38 3.54
C ILE A 89 3.06 1.70 3.40
N ARG A 90 3.88 0.70 3.07
CA ARG A 90 5.33 0.88 2.89
C ARG A 90 5.74 0.69 1.44
N LEU A 91 6.96 1.12 1.13
CA LEU A 91 7.63 0.82 -0.13
C LEU A 91 8.89 -0.01 0.15
N GLU A 92 8.93 -1.23 -0.37
CA GLU A 92 10.02 -2.18 -0.15
C GLU A 92 10.87 -2.34 -1.40
N LYS A 93 12.18 -2.40 -1.24
CA LYS A 93 13.11 -2.60 -2.36
C LYS A 93 13.23 -4.09 -2.68
N ARG A 94 12.94 -4.47 -3.92
CA ARG A 94 12.99 -5.89 -4.37
C ARG A 94 14.17 -6.21 -5.28
N GLY A 95 14.64 -5.23 -6.05
CA GLY A 95 15.68 -5.46 -7.05
C GLY A 95 16.56 -4.25 -7.32
N ARG A 96 17.29 -4.31 -8.45
CA ARG A 96 18.10 -3.18 -8.93
C ARG A 96 17.17 -2.10 -9.44
N ASN A 97 16.94 -1.08 -8.61
CA ASN A 97 16.03 0.03 -8.88
C ASN A 97 14.55 -0.39 -8.97
N GLU A 98 14.19 -1.54 -8.40
CA GLU A 98 12.81 -2.05 -8.38
C GLU A 98 12.26 -2.04 -6.96
N TRP A 99 11.00 -1.63 -6.85
CA TRP A 99 10.30 -1.46 -5.61
C TRP A 99 8.91 -2.09 -5.69
N GLU A 100 8.39 -2.45 -4.53
CA GLU A 100 7.07 -3.03 -4.37
C GLU A 100 6.34 -2.32 -3.21
N PHE A 101 5.05 -2.04 -3.39
CA PHE A 101 4.20 -1.62 -2.28
C PHE A 101 4.05 -2.77 -1.29
N ALA A 102 4.18 -2.50 0.01
CA ALA A 102 3.91 -3.49 1.05
C ALA A 102 2.68 -3.05 1.85
N TRP A 103 1.59 -3.79 1.66
CA TRP A 103 0.29 -3.50 2.25
C TRP A 103 0.22 -3.99 3.72
N PRO A 104 -0.45 -3.23 4.60
CA PRO A 104 -0.64 -3.61 6.00
C PRO A 104 -1.62 -4.80 6.11
N SER A 105 -1.55 -5.54 7.22
CA SER A 105 -2.37 -6.73 7.48
C SER A 105 -3.88 -6.47 7.37
N GLU A 106 -4.31 -5.26 7.69
CA GLU A 106 -5.68 -4.80 7.64
C GLU A 106 -6.22 -4.86 6.20
N VAL A 107 -5.42 -4.49 5.19
CA VAL A 107 -5.79 -4.63 3.77
C VAL A 107 -5.90 -6.11 3.41
N LEU A 108 -4.93 -6.93 3.84
CA LEU A 108 -4.92 -8.38 3.58
C LEU A 108 -6.16 -9.07 4.16
N SER A 109 -6.62 -8.64 5.34
CA SER A 109 -7.82 -9.18 6.00
C SER A 109 -9.12 -8.88 5.24
N LEU A 110 -9.11 -7.86 4.38
CA LEU A 110 -10.26 -7.42 3.59
C LEU A 110 -10.27 -8.02 2.17
N MET A 111 -9.24 -8.79 1.77
CA MET A 111 -9.11 -9.33 0.41
C MET A 111 -10.28 -10.25 0.02
N SER A 112 -10.70 -11.17 0.89
CA SER A 112 -11.86 -12.04 0.56
C SER A 112 -13.15 -11.24 0.34
N LYS A 113 -13.34 -10.14 1.08
CA LYS A 113 -14.47 -9.23 0.90
C LYS A 113 -14.33 -8.42 -0.39
N PHE A 114 -13.11 -8.03 -0.73
CA PHE A 114 -12.79 -7.37 -1.99
C PHE A 114 -13.06 -8.28 -3.19
N ASP A 115 -12.62 -9.54 -3.16
CA ASP A 115 -12.84 -10.54 -4.19
C ASP A 115 -14.35 -10.75 -4.43
N LEU A 116 -15.15 -10.84 -3.36
CA LEU A 116 -16.62 -10.90 -3.47
C LEU A 116 -17.21 -9.66 -4.16
N GLY A 117 -16.63 -8.48 -3.92
CA GLY A 117 -16.99 -7.24 -4.61
C GLY A 117 -16.71 -7.33 -6.11
N CYS A 118 -15.55 -7.88 -6.49
CA CYS A 118 -15.16 -8.12 -7.88
C CYS A 118 -16.08 -9.16 -8.56
N GLU A 119 -16.38 -10.29 -7.91
CA GLU A 119 -17.32 -11.29 -8.42
C GLU A 119 -18.70 -10.69 -8.71
N HIS A 120 -19.21 -9.84 -7.81
CA HIS A 120 -20.46 -9.13 -8.06
C HIS A 120 -20.37 -8.16 -9.23
N LEU A 121 -19.24 -7.46 -9.39
CA LEU A 121 -19.03 -6.54 -10.50
C LEU A 121 -19.00 -7.29 -11.84
N GLU A 122 -18.26 -8.40 -11.92
CA GLU A 122 -18.18 -9.28 -13.09
C GLU A 122 -19.54 -9.89 -13.45
N ALA A 123 -20.36 -10.24 -12.46
CA ALA A 123 -21.73 -10.70 -12.65
C ALA A 123 -22.73 -9.57 -12.99
N GLY A 124 -22.28 -8.33 -13.20
CA GLY A 124 -23.13 -7.19 -13.52
C GLY A 124 -23.96 -6.65 -12.35
N ASN A 125 -23.73 -7.14 -11.13
CA ASN A 125 -24.43 -6.71 -9.91
C ASN A 125 -23.82 -5.42 -9.34
N ILE A 126 -23.83 -4.34 -10.14
CA ILE A 126 -23.14 -3.08 -9.86
C ILE A 126 -23.46 -2.51 -8.46
N ASN A 127 -24.74 -2.54 -8.06
CA ASN A 127 -25.17 -2.02 -6.76
C ASN A 127 -24.58 -2.81 -5.58
N LYS A 128 -24.47 -4.14 -5.71
CA LYS A 128 -23.86 -5.00 -4.66
C LYS A 128 -22.36 -4.76 -4.60
N ALA A 129 -21.68 -4.74 -5.75
CA ALA A 129 -20.26 -4.43 -5.84
C ALA A 129 -19.94 -3.06 -5.20
N ARG A 130 -20.67 -2.01 -5.60
CA ARG A 130 -20.55 -0.66 -5.04
C ARG A 130 -20.76 -0.65 -3.53
N PHE A 131 -21.76 -1.37 -3.01
CA PHE A 131 -21.99 -1.48 -1.56
C PHE A 131 -20.80 -2.12 -0.84
N ILE A 132 -20.27 -3.23 -1.38
CA ILE A 132 -19.13 -3.94 -0.82
C ILE A 132 -17.89 -3.05 -0.79
N PHE A 133 -17.51 -2.43 -1.91
CA PHE A 133 -16.35 -1.55 -1.97
C PHE A 133 -16.47 -0.36 -1.01
N ASN A 134 -17.65 0.27 -0.92
CA ASN A 134 -17.88 1.33 0.07
C ASN A 134 -17.75 0.82 1.51
N SER A 135 -18.19 -0.39 1.80
CA SER A 135 -18.01 -0.97 3.14
C SER A 135 -16.55 -1.26 3.47
N ILE A 136 -15.75 -1.69 2.47
CA ILE A 136 -14.29 -1.83 2.62
C ILE A 136 -13.66 -0.47 2.94
N LEU A 137 -14.05 0.61 2.25
CA LEU A 137 -13.49 1.94 2.49
C LEU A 137 -13.91 2.56 3.83
N LYS A 138 -15.02 2.12 4.42
CA LYS A 138 -15.37 2.51 5.79
C LYS A 138 -14.41 1.90 6.82
N GLU A 139 -13.90 0.70 6.56
CA GLU A 139 -12.96 -0.01 7.42
C GLU A 139 -11.50 0.37 7.13
N CYS A 140 -11.15 0.49 5.85
CA CYS A 140 -9.83 0.81 5.34
C CYS A 140 -9.92 1.90 4.26
N PRO A 141 -9.92 3.20 4.65
CA PRO A 141 -10.09 4.32 3.72
C PRO A 141 -8.97 4.49 2.68
N TYR A 142 -7.87 3.75 2.85
CA TYR A 142 -6.69 3.79 1.98
C TYR A 142 -6.55 2.55 1.09
N PHE A 143 -7.60 1.73 0.98
CA PHE A 143 -7.62 0.57 0.10
C PHE A 143 -7.72 1.04 -1.36
N ILE A 144 -6.57 1.11 -2.05
CA ILE A 144 -6.47 1.62 -3.42
C ILE A 144 -7.30 0.81 -4.42
N ASP A 145 -7.31 -0.52 -4.38
CA ASP A 145 -8.12 -1.28 -5.35
C ASP A 145 -9.61 -1.02 -5.20
N ALA A 146 -10.14 -0.93 -3.97
CA ALA A 146 -11.56 -0.62 -3.76
C ALA A 146 -11.91 0.78 -4.31
N LEU A 147 -11.01 1.77 -4.17
CA LEU A 147 -11.15 3.09 -4.80
C LEU A 147 -11.13 3.00 -6.32
N ASN A 148 -10.19 2.25 -6.90
CA ASN A 148 -10.11 2.05 -8.35
C ASN A 148 -11.38 1.41 -8.91
N HIS A 149 -11.91 0.38 -8.26
CA HIS A 149 -13.16 -0.26 -8.70
C HIS A 149 -14.38 0.64 -8.58
N LEU A 150 -14.47 1.46 -7.53
CA LEU A 150 -15.51 2.50 -7.46
C LEU A 150 -15.33 3.54 -8.57
N ALA A 151 -14.10 3.91 -8.91
CA ALA A 151 -13.84 4.84 -10.01
C ALA A 151 -14.28 4.26 -11.37
N VAL A 152 -14.03 2.97 -11.62
CA VAL A 152 -14.52 2.24 -12.81
C VAL A 152 -16.05 2.22 -12.82
N ILE A 153 -16.68 1.86 -11.71
CA ILE A 153 -18.16 1.87 -11.61
C ILE A 153 -18.73 3.26 -11.93
N GLU A 154 -18.14 4.33 -11.39
CA GLU A 154 -18.59 5.69 -11.69
C GLU A 154 -18.34 6.09 -13.15
N TRP A 155 -17.23 5.64 -13.75
CA TRP A 155 -16.96 5.83 -15.17
C TRP A 155 -18.02 5.16 -16.04
N ASP A 156 -18.33 3.89 -15.77
CA ASP A 156 -19.26 3.08 -16.57
C ASP A 156 -20.69 3.63 -16.55
N VAL A 157 -21.10 4.27 -15.45
CA VAL A 157 -22.40 4.95 -15.36
C VAL A 157 -22.38 6.40 -15.87
N GLY A 158 -21.27 6.85 -16.45
CA GLY A 158 -21.10 8.19 -17.03
C GLY A 158 -20.82 9.29 -16.00
N ASN A 159 -20.61 8.96 -14.73
CA ASN A 159 -20.25 9.93 -13.68
C ASN A 159 -18.74 10.21 -13.67
N LEU A 160 -18.28 10.96 -14.66
CA LEU A 160 -16.86 11.30 -14.82
C LEU A 160 -16.28 12.07 -13.62
N ALA A 161 -17.09 12.89 -12.95
CA ALA A 161 -16.68 13.63 -11.75
C ALA A 161 -16.44 12.69 -10.55
N GLY A 162 -17.32 11.70 -10.36
CA GLY A 162 -17.15 10.65 -9.35
C GLY A 162 -15.91 9.79 -9.61
N ALA A 163 -15.72 9.36 -10.87
CA ALA A 163 -14.54 8.61 -11.29
C ALA A 163 -13.25 9.38 -10.99
N HIS A 164 -13.21 10.67 -11.35
CA HIS A 164 -12.08 11.54 -11.03
C HIS A 164 -11.79 11.61 -9.53
N GLY A 165 -12.84 11.78 -8.70
CA GLY A 165 -12.69 11.88 -7.25
C GLY A 165 -12.05 10.63 -6.64
N PHE A 166 -12.53 9.44 -7.01
CA PHE A 166 -11.98 8.18 -6.50
C PHE A 166 -10.55 7.92 -6.99
N TYR A 167 -10.26 8.13 -8.28
CA TYR A 167 -8.90 7.99 -8.79
C TYR A 167 -7.93 9.00 -8.19
N LEU A 168 -8.36 10.25 -7.96
CA LEU A 168 -7.53 11.26 -7.31
C LEU A 168 -7.21 10.88 -5.87
N GLN A 169 -8.19 10.39 -5.11
CA GLN A 169 -7.96 9.90 -3.74
C GLN A 169 -6.96 8.74 -3.74
N ALA A 170 -7.15 7.75 -4.61
CA ALA A 170 -6.22 6.63 -4.76
C ALA A 170 -4.80 7.10 -5.14
N TYR A 171 -4.71 8.10 -6.03
CA TYR A 171 -3.45 8.70 -6.45
C TYR A 171 -2.73 9.35 -5.28
N GLU A 172 -3.43 10.14 -4.46
CA GLU A 172 -2.86 10.81 -3.29
C GLU A 172 -2.32 9.81 -2.28
N ILE A 173 -3.07 8.73 -2.01
CA ILE A 173 -2.63 7.64 -1.13
C ILE A 173 -1.34 7.01 -1.68
N GLY A 174 -1.36 6.52 -2.92
CA GLY A 174 -0.18 5.85 -3.48
C GLY A 174 1.02 6.79 -3.65
N ARG A 175 0.79 8.06 -3.98
CA ARG A 175 1.85 9.07 -4.09
C ARG A 175 2.51 9.37 -2.74
N SER A 176 1.74 9.33 -1.65
CA SER A 176 2.25 9.56 -0.28
C SER A 176 3.26 8.51 0.16
N VAL A 177 3.19 7.31 -0.41
CA VAL A 177 4.12 6.19 -0.11
C VAL A 177 5.45 6.36 -0.84
N LEU A 178 5.45 7.02 -1.99
CA LEU A 178 6.64 7.22 -2.81
C LEU A 178 7.47 8.42 -2.32
N PRO A 179 8.81 8.32 -2.25
CA PRO A 179 9.63 9.46 -1.88
C PRO A 179 9.50 10.61 -2.91
N PRO A 180 9.82 11.84 -2.50
CA PRO A 180 9.95 12.96 -3.42
C PRO A 180 10.91 12.60 -4.56
N HIS A 181 10.53 12.94 -5.80
CA HIS A 181 11.32 12.64 -7.00
C HIS A 181 11.72 11.16 -7.18
N PHE A 182 10.88 10.22 -6.75
CA PHE A 182 11.09 8.78 -6.96
C PHE A 182 11.50 8.46 -8.41
N ARG A 183 12.67 7.82 -8.57
CA ARG A 183 13.24 7.37 -9.86
C ARG A 183 13.32 5.85 -10.00
N GLY A 184 12.67 5.14 -9.06
CA GLY A 184 12.58 3.69 -9.10
C GLY A 184 11.55 3.21 -10.11
N LYS A 185 11.60 1.91 -10.40
CA LYS A 185 10.57 1.18 -11.12
C LYS A 185 9.62 0.53 -10.13
N LEU A 186 8.37 0.37 -10.56
CA LEU A 186 7.35 -0.47 -9.95
C LEU A 186 6.94 -1.53 -10.98
N PRO A 187 7.75 -2.58 -11.19
CA PRO A 187 7.43 -3.62 -12.16
C PRO A 187 6.05 -4.24 -11.91
N TRP A 188 5.30 -4.50 -12.99
CA TRP A 188 3.98 -5.16 -12.94
C TRP A 188 3.99 -6.57 -12.34
N GLY A 189 5.13 -7.27 -12.44
CA GLY A 189 5.34 -8.60 -11.88
C GLY A 189 5.19 -8.65 -10.36
N TRP A 190 5.47 -7.55 -9.67
CA TRP A 190 5.19 -7.37 -8.25
C TRP A 190 3.72 -6.99 -8.09
N VAL A 191 2.90 -7.96 -7.70
CA VAL A 191 1.43 -7.86 -7.73
C VAL A 191 0.90 -6.67 -6.93
N ASP A 192 1.58 -6.32 -5.84
CA ASP A 192 1.19 -5.24 -4.94
C ASP A 192 1.38 -3.84 -5.56
N ASN A 193 2.10 -3.72 -6.68
CA ASN A 193 2.23 -2.47 -7.44
C ASN A 193 1.03 -2.16 -8.34
N ARG A 194 0.33 -3.20 -8.79
CA ARG A 194 -0.75 -3.09 -9.78
C ARG A 194 -1.86 -2.12 -9.38
N PRO A 195 -2.29 -2.05 -8.10
CA PRO A 195 -3.33 -1.11 -7.68
C PRO A 195 -2.95 0.34 -8.02
N PHE A 196 -1.74 0.76 -7.66
CA PHE A 196 -1.29 2.12 -7.91
C PHE A 196 -1.02 2.40 -9.40
N LEU A 197 -0.47 1.44 -10.13
CA LEU A 197 -0.27 1.56 -11.58
C LEU A 197 -1.62 1.76 -12.31
N ARG A 198 -2.63 0.96 -11.96
CA ARG A 198 -4.00 1.11 -12.48
C ARG A 198 -4.62 2.45 -12.11
N THR A 199 -4.36 2.97 -10.91
CA THR A 199 -4.80 4.31 -10.52
C THR A 199 -4.23 5.39 -11.45
N LEU A 200 -2.93 5.34 -11.74
CA LEU A 200 -2.29 6.32 -12.64
C LEU A 200 -2.88 6.25 -14.05
N HIS A 201 -3.06 5.02 -14.55
CA HIS A 201 -3.67 4.79 -15.84
C HIS A 201 -5.12 5.32 -15.90
N GLY A 202 -5.97 4.91 -14.96
CA GLY A 202 -7.37 5.33 -14.91
C GLY A 202 -7.53 6.84 -14.71
N LEU A 203 -6.70 7.47 -13.86
CA LEU A 203 -6.69 8.92 -13.70
C LEU A 203 -6.30 9.63 -15.00
N ALA A 204 -5.33 9.10 -15.75
CA ALA A 204 -4.94 9.66 -17.04
C ALA A 204 -6.08 9.56 -18.07
N LEU A 205 -6.80 8.44 -18.12
CA LEU A 205 -8.00 8.30 -18.99
C LEU A 205 -9.08 9.32 -18.62
N VAL A 206 -9.33 9.51 -17.32
CA VAL A 206 -10.23 10.57 -16.84
C VAL A 206 -9.79 11.96 -17.29
N LYS A 207 -8.48 12.26 -17.23
CA LYS A 207 -7.94 13.54 -17.71
C LYS A 207 -8.13 13.71 -19.22
N LEU A 208 -7.93 12.66 -20.01
CA LEU A 208 -8.20 12.69 -21.46
C LEU A 208 -9.65 13.02 -21.75
N ARG A 209 -10.59 12.35 -21.09
CA ARG A 209 -12.02 12.58 -21.28
C ARG A 209 -12.48 13.96 -20.80
N GLN A 210 -11.75 14.56 -19.86
CA GLN A 210 -11.93 15.96 -19.45
C GLN A 210 -11.30 16.97 -20.43
N GLY A 211 -10.63 16.52 -21.49
CA GLY A 211 -9.92 17.38 -22.45
C GLY A 211 -8.52 17.82 -21.99
N ASP A 212 -8.05 17.39 -20.81
CA ASP A 212 -6.73 17.70 -20.29
C ASP A 212 -5.68 16.69 -20.77
N SER A 213 -5.42 16.74 -22.08
CA SER A 213 -4.45 15.86 -22.75
C SER A 213 -3.02 16.05 -22.22
N ARG A 214 -2.70 17.23 -21.71
CA ARG A 214 -1.39 17.52 -21.13
C ARG A 214 -1.18 16.75 -19.83
N ALA A 215 -2.10 16.88 -18.86
CA ALA A 215 -1.97 16.18 -17.59
C ALA A 215 -2.04 14.66 -17.77
N ALA A 216 -2.89 14.18 -18.69
CA ALA A 216 -2.95 12.77 -19.04
C ALA A 216 -1.60 12.25 -19.56
N LYS A 217 -0.98 12.96 -20.50
CA LYS A 217 0.34 12.62 -21.04
C LYS A 217 1.40 12.55 -19.94
N GLU A 218 1.44 13.51 -19.04
CA GLU A 218 2.40 13.54 -17.93
C GLU A 218 2.25 12.30 -17.01
N LEU A 219 1.02 11.89 -16.71
CA LEU A 219 0.73 10.67 -15.94
C LEU A 219 1.14 9.40 -16.70
N LEU A 220 0.79 9.28 -17.98
CA LEU A 220 1.10 8.12 -18.80
C LEU A 220 2.62 7.95 -19.03
N GLU A 221 3.34 9.05 -19.28
CA GLU A 221 4.80 9.02 -19.33
C GLU A 221 5.42 8.59 -17.99
N TRP A 222 4.77 8.92 -16.87
CA TRP A 222 5.22 8.45 -15.57
C TRP A 222 4.95 6.96 -15.38
N VAL A 223 3.80 6.45 -15.81
CA VAL A 223 3.52 5.00 -15.84
C VAL A 223 4.62 4.24 -16.60
N ILE A 224 5.05 4.72 -17.78
CA ILE A 224 6.13 4.07 -18.55
C ILE A 224 7.48 4.09 -17.81
N LYS A 225 7.75 5.13 -17.01
CA LYS A 225 8.97 5.16 -16.17
C LYS A 225 8.89 4.13 -15.02
N LEU A 226 7.70 3.90 -14.49
CA LEU A 226 7.43 2.96 -13.41
C LEU A 226 7.40 1.51 -13.90
N ASP A 227 6.70 1.23 -14.99
CA ASP A 227 6.57 -0.08 -15.64
C ASP A 227 7.02 0.00 -17.13
N PRO A 228 8.33 -0.11 -17.41
CA PRO A 228 8.87 0.08 -18.77
C PRO A 228 8.39 -0.93 -19.81
N ASP A 229 8.00 -2.12 -19.35
CA ASP A 229 7.49 -3.23 -20.17
C ASP A 229 6.05 -2.97 -20.66
N ASP A 230 5.41 -1.90 -20.16
CA ASP A 230 4.14 -1.38 -20.63
C ASP A 230 2.99 -2.39 -20.59
N HIS A 231 2.78 -3.04 -19.44
CA HIS A 231 1.76 -4.08 -19.29
C HIS A 231 0.32 -3.57 -19.46
N MET A 232 0.12 -2.25 -19.36
CA MET A 232 -1.19 -1.62 -19.54
C MET A 232 -1.37 -1.00 -20.95
N GLY A 233 -0.39 -1.14 -21.86
CA GLY A 233 -0.51 -0.65 -23.24
C GLY A 233 -0.54 0.88 -23.37
N VAL A 234 0.08 1.59 -22.43
CA VAL A 234 0.13 3.06 -22.34
C VAL A 234 0.81 3.71 -23.54
N ARG A 235 1.79 3.06 -24.18
CA ARG A 235 2.48 3.63 -25.35
C ARG A 235 1.54 3.91 -26.51
N THR A 236 0.52 3.08 -26.70
CA THR A 236 -0.50 3.27 -27.75
C THR A 236 -1.29 4.57 -27.49
N ILE A 237 -1.73 4.77 -26.25
CA ILE A 237 -2.48 5.98 -25.84
C ILE A 237 -1.61 7.23 -26.01
N LEU A 238 -0.32 7.17 -25.64
CA LEU A 238 0.61 8.27 -25.84
C LEU A 238 0.79 8.63 -27.32
N GLU A 239 0.80 7.63 -28.21
CA GLU A 239 0.84 7.85 -29.65
C GLU A 239 -0.45 8.50 -30.17
N ASP A 240 -1.61 8.10 -29.66
CA ASP A 240 -2.90 8.72 -30.02
C ASP A 240 -2.99 10.17 -29.57
N ILE A 241 -2.52 10.49 -28.36
CA ILE A 241 -2.38 11.87 -27.88
C ILE A 241 -1.46 12.67 -28.82
N ARG A 242 -0.34 12.09 -29.25
CA ARG A 242 0.62 12.74 -30.15
C ARG A 242 0.02 13.04 -31.52
N LYS A 243 -0.82 12.14 -32.03
CA LYS A 243 -1.50 12.28 -33.33
C LYS A 243 -2.78 13.13 -33.25
N GLY A 244 -3.28 13.39 -32.05
CA GLY A 244 -4.57 14.05 -31.83
C GLY A 244 -5.77 13.15 -32.16
N THR A 245 -5.60 11.82 -32.09
CA THR A 245 -6.61 10.81 -32.46
C THR A 245 -7.25 10.15 -31.24
N VAL A 246 -7.14 10.75 -30.05
CA VAL A 246 -7.70 10.19 -28.82
C VAL A 246 -9.22 10.06 -28.96
N PRO A 247 -9.79 8.85 -28.86
CA PRO A 247 -11.24 8.67 -28.85
C PRO A 247 -11.83 9.42 -27.65
N GLN A 248 -12.80 10.31 -27.89
CA GLN A 248 -13.47 11.05 -26.81
C GLN A 248 -14.60 10.23 -26.15
N ASP A 249 -15.01 9.13 -26.79
CA ASP A 249 -16.33 8.51 -26.57
C ASP A 249 -16.34 6.97 -26.40
N GLU A 250 -15.19 6.31 -26.19
CA GLU A 250 -15.15 4.87 -25.82
C GLU A 250 -15.07 4.64 -24.31
#